data_AF-A0A930Y0M7-F1
#
_entry.id   AF-A0A930Y0M7-F1
#
_cell.length_a   1.000
_cell.length_b   1.000
_cell.length_c   1.000
_cell.angle_alpha   90.00
_cell.angle_beta   90.00
_cell.angle_gamma   90.00
#
_symmetry.space_group_name_H-M   'P 1'
#
loop_
_entity.id
_entity.type
_entity.pdbx_description
1 polymer ?
#
loop_
_entity_poly.entity_id
_entity_poly.type
_entity_poly.pdbx_seq_one_letter_code
_entity_poly.pdbx_strand_id
1 'polypeptide(L)'
;MDNTIHKESYINQLNKLIEIIETSNNRMISSEPDVFFIENSNFFTKSFLVIMCAYLESYLKDALMVVIDETNLKLSQRNIPHNLIKWSLNIDKDFKDSDSKIEPLKIKIKKKELDDYISGSPFRTRDLFKKFGIILNQDSIFLNQKDRINNIVLKRNRIVHHNDDASDISNADLIENIEVLSEYITNLDKLICNQI
;
A
#
# COMPACT_ATOMS: atom_id res chain seq x y z
N MET A 1 19.25 1.43 -3.90
CA MET A 1 18.57 0.11 -3.85
C MET A 1 17.61 0.08 -5.03
N ASP A 2 17.51 -1.01 -5.80
CA ASP A 2 16.74 -0.97 -7.06
C ASP A 2 15.25 -1.26 -6.86
N ASN A 3 14.92 -2.05 -5.84
CA ASN A 3 13.55 -2.33 -5.41
C ASN A 3 13.50 -2.54 -3.89
N THR A 4 12.36 -2.31 -3.24
CA THR A 4 12.19 -2.75 -1.85
C THR A 4 12.16 -4.28 -1.78
N ILE A 5 12.57 -4.86 -0.64
CA ILE A 5 12.56 -6.32 -0.44
C ILE A 5 11.16 -6.96 -0.54
N HIS A 6 10.09 -6.16 -0.53
CA HIS A 6 8.71 -6.64 -0.48
C HIS A 6 8.01 -6.63 -1.84
N LYS A 7 8.45 -5.80 -2.79
CA LYS A 7 7.77 -5.60 -4.08
C LYS A 7 7.45 -6.93 -4.78
N GLU A 8 8.48 -7.75 -5.03
CA GLU A 8 8.32 -9.02 -5.77
C GLU A 8 7.33 -9.97 -5.07
N SER A 9 7.29 -9.97 -3.74
CA SER A 9 6.35 -10.82 -3.00
C SER A 9 4.89 -10.43 -3.29
N TYR A 10 4.58 -9.13 -3.29
CA TYR A 10 3.23 -8.65 -3.54
C TYR A 10 2.82 -8.72 -5.02
N ILE A 11 3.75 -8.47 -5.94
CA ILE A 11 3.52 -8.70 -7.38
C ILE A 11 3.18 -10.17 -7.64
N ASN A 12 3.92 -11.11 -7.03
CA ASN A 12 3.61 -12.53 -7.15
C ASN A 12 2.26 -12.92 -6.55
N GLN A 13 1.81 -12.27 -5.46
CA GLN A 13 0.48 -12.50 -4.90
C GLN A 13 -0.63 -11.99 -5.84
N LEU A 14 -0.42 -10.85 -6.49
CA LEU A 14 -1.31 -10.32 -7.51
C LEU A 14 -1.38 -11.23 -8.75
N ASN A 15 -0.24 -11.73 -9.23
CA ASN A 15 -0.20 -12.68 -10.35
C ASN A 15 -0.93 -13.99 -10.02
N LYS A 16 -0.76 -14.52 -8.80
CA LYS A 16 -1.54 -15.69 -8.34
C LYS A 16 -3.04 -15.41 -8.28
N LEU A 17 -3.44 -14.19 -7.94
CA LEU A 17 -4.85 -13.81 -7.96
C LEU A 17 -5.40 -13.80 -9.40
N ILE A 18 -4.61 -13.36 -10.39
CA ILE A 18 -4.97 -13.49 -11.82
C ILE A 18 -5.23 -14.96 -12.15
N GLU A 19 -4.30 -15.87 -11.83
CA GLU A 19 -4.45 -17.31 -12.11
C GLU A 19 -5.74 -17.90 -11.50
N ILE A 20 -6.08 -17.48 -10.27
CA ILE A 20 -7.30 -17.90 -9.58
C ILE A 20 -8.55 -17.36 -10.29
N ILE A 21 -8.54 -16.09 -10.71
CA ILE A 21 -9.66 -15.47 -11.45
C ILE A 21 -9.86 -16.19 -12.78
N GLU A 22 -8.79 -16.43 -13.53
CA GLU A 22 -8.85 -17.14 -14.81
C GLU A 22 -9.38 -18.57 -14.65
N THR A 23 -8.89 -19.29 -13.63
CA THR A 23 -9.38 -20.64 -13.31
C THR A 23 -10.86 -20.61 -12.96
N SER A 24 -11.29 -19.64 -12.16
CA SER A 24 -12.70 -19.47 -11.78
C SER A 24 -13.56 -19.17 -13.01
N ASN A 25 -13.10 -18.27 -13.88
CA ASN A 25 -13.78 -17.91 -15.12
C ASN A 25 -13.92 -19.12 -16.06
N ASN A 26 -12.84 -19.89 -16.25
CA ASN A 26 -12.83 -21.08 -17.09
C ASN A 26 -13.84 -22.14 -16.61
N ARG A 27 -14.01 -22.29 -15.30
CA ARG A 27 -15.03 -23.20 -14.72
C ARG A 27 -16.46 -22.70 -14.90
N MET A 28 -16.65 -21.38 -15.05
CA MET A 28 -17.98 -20.79 -15.29
C MET A 28 -18.42 -20.91 -16.75
N ILE A 29 -17.47 -20.88 -17.70
CA ILE A 29 -17.75 -20.85 -19.15
C ILE A 29 -17.45 -22.18 -19.86
N SER A 30 -17.06 -23.23 -19.14
CA SER A 30 -16.78 -24.56 -19.69
C SER A 30 -18.03 -25.20 -20.31
N SER A 31 -17.84 -26.21 -21.16
CA SER A 31 -18.94 -26.98 -21.76
C SER A 31 -19.81 -27.69 -20.71
N GLU A 32 -19.21 -28.05 -19.57
CA GLU A 32 -19.90 -28.47 -18.36
C GLU A 32 -19.59 -27.43 -17.27
N PRO A 33 -20.42 -26.38 -17.13
CA PRO A 33 -20.15 -25.32 -16.16
C PRO A 33 -20.27 -25.78 -14.71
N ASP A 34 -19.38 -25.27 -13.86
CA ASP A 34 -19.46 -25.49 -12.41
C ASP A 34 -20.53 -24.58 -11.80
N VAL A 35 -21.66 -25.20 -11.41
CA VAL A 35 -22.84 -24.52 -10.85
C VAL A 35 -22.47 -23.71 -9.61
N PHE A 36 -21.54 -24.19 -8.77
CA PHE A 36 -21.14 -23.47 -7.57
C PHE A 36 -20.51 -22.12 -7.89
N PHE A 37 -19.67 -22.05 -8.93
CA PHE A 37 -19.06 -20.78 -9.36
C PHE A 37 -20.07 -19.84 -10.01
N ILE A 38 -21.04 -20.37 -10.76
CA ILE A 38 -22.10 -19.57 -11.36
C ILE A 38 -22.96 -18.91 -10.29
N GLU A 39 -23.48 -19.71 -9.35
CA GLU A 39 -24.39 -19.25 -8.29
C GLU A 39 -23.71 -18.27 -7.32
N ASN A 40 -22.39 -18.38 -7.15
CA ASN A 40 -21.62 -17.55 -6.23
C ASN A 40 -20.70 -16.53 -6.94
N SER A 41 -20.92 -16.27 -8.23
CA SER A 41 -20.07 -15.39 -9.06
C SER A 41 -19.86 -14.00 -8.45
N ASN A 42 -20.95 -13.35 -8.02
CA ASN A 42 -20.89 -12.04 -7.36
C ASN A 42 -20.02 -12.07 -6.08
N PHE A 43 -20.13 -13.13 -5.28
CA PHE A 43 -19.32 -13.27 -4.07
C PHE A 43 -17.82 -13.39 -4.40
N PHE A 44 -17.47 -14.14 -5.45
CA PHE A 44 -16.09 -14.25 -5.91
C PHE A 44 -15.55 -12.93 -6.43
N THR A 45 -16.30 -12.23 -7.29
CA THR A 45 -15.91 -10.90 -7.80
C THR A 45 -15.66 -9.90 -6.66
N LYS A 46 -16.56 -9.85 -5.68
CA LYS A 46 -16.39 -9.04 -4.46
C LYS A 46 -15.10 -9.41 -3.72
N SER A 47 -14.87 -10.70 -3.51
CA SER A 47 -13.71 -11.20 -2.78
C SER A 47 -12.39 -10.87 -3.49
N PHE A 48 -12.33 -11.06 -4.81
CA PHE A 48 -11.15 -10.72 -5.61
C PHE A 48 -10.82 -9.22 -5.54
N LEU A 49 -11.84 -8.35 -5.67
CA LEU A 49 -11.66 -6.90 -5.56
C LEU A 49 -11.14 -6.47 -4.19
N VAL A 50 -11.65 -7.10 -3.12
CA VAL A 50 -11.19 -6.84 -1.75
C VAL A 50 -9.74 -7.29 -1.56
N ILE A 51 -9.40 -8.50 -2.04
CA ILE A 51 -8.06 -9.08 -1.88
C ILE A 51 -6.99 -8.26 -2.60
N MET A 52 -7.21 -7.87 -3.86
CA MET A 52 -6.21 -7.08 -4.59
C MET A 52 -5.94 -5.71 -3.94
N CYS A 53 -6.98 -5.07 -3.37
CA CYS A 53 -6.79 -3.82 -2.62
C CYS A 53 -6.07 -4.05 -1.29
N ALA A 54 -6.34 -5.17 -0.60
CA ALA A 54 -5.65 -5.54 0.62
C ALA A 54 -4.15 -5.80 0.37
N TYR A 55 -3.79 -6.39 -0.77
CA TYR A 55 -2.39 -6.54 -1.19
C TYR A 55 -1.72 -5.19 -1.44
N LEU A 56 -2.39 -4.25 -2.12
CA LEU A 56 -1.88 -2.88 -2.26
C LEU A 56 -1.62 -2.24 -0.89
N GLU A 57 -2.60 -2.27 0.01
CA GLU A 57 -2.49 -1.67 1.34
C GLU A 57 -1.35 -2.28 2.16
N SER A 58 -1.21 -3.61 2.10
CA SER A 58 -0.14 -4.34 2.78
C SER A 58 1.24 -4.00 2.22
N TYR A 59 1.37 -3.89 0.89
CA TYR A 59 2.60 -3.43 0.24
C TYR A 59 2.97 -2.01 0.69
N LEU A 60 2.05 -1.05 0.67
CA LEU A 60 2.30 0.33 1.09
C LEU A 60 2.85 0.40 2.52
N LYS A 61 2.27 -0.42 3.41
CA LYS A 61 2.70 -0.52 4.80
C LYS A 61 4.12 -1.04 4.93
N ASP A 62 4.42 -2.13 4.23
CA ASP A 62 5.73 -2.77 4.27
C ASP A 62 6.82 -1.90 3.64
N ALA A 63 6.52 -1.26 2.51
CA ALA A 63 7.46 -0.39 1.82
C ALA A 63 7.81 0.85 2.66
N LEU A 64 6.85 1.44 3.38
CA LEU A 64 7.14 2.55 4.31
C LEU A 64 7.96 2.11 5.54
N MET A 65 7.80 0.86 5.99
CA MET A 65 8.67 0.32 7.04
C MET A 65 10.12 0.22 6.59
N VAL A 66 10.38 -0.12 5.32
CA VAL A 66 11.74 -0.09 4.76
C VAL A 66 12.36 1.31 4.88
N VAL A 67 11.59 2.37 4.58
CA VAL A 67 12.09 3.76 4.74
C VAL A 67 12.43 4.07 6.20
N ILE A 68 11.61 3.63 7.15
CA ILE A 68 11.85 3.83 8.59
C ILE A 68 13.12 3.10 9.03
N ASP A 69 13.28 1.85 8.61
CA ASP A 69 14.38 1.00 9.01
C ASP A 69 15.71 1.51 8.43
N GLU A 70 15.73 1.90 7.16
CA GLU A 70 16.89 2.52 6.51
C GLU A 70 17.24 3.88 7.12
N THR A 71 16.24 4.69 7.46
CA THR A 71 16.48 5.95 8.18
C THR A 71 17.10 5.70 9.55
N ASN A 72 16.59 4.72 10.29
CA ASN A 72 17.14 4.33 11.58
C ASN A 72 18.57 3.79 11.47
N LEU A 73 18.89 3.04 10.40
CA LEU A 73 20.24 2.58 10.12
C LEU A 73 21.18 3.78 9.92
N LYS A 74 20.82 4.76 9.08
CA LYS A 74 21.58 6.00 8.89
C LYS A 74 21.75 6.81 10.18
N LEU A 75 20.70 6.92 10.99
CA LEU A 75 20.74 7.62 12.28
C LEU A 75 21.70 6.95 13.26
N SER A 76 21.68 5.62 13.35
CA SER A 76 22.55 4.85 14.24
C SER A 76 24.03 5.01 13.89
N GLN A 77 24.36 5.12 12.60
CA GLN A 77 25.74 5.35 12.13
C GLN A 77 26.29 6.74 12.51
N ARG A 78 25.41 7.73 12.68
CA ARG A 78 25.79 9.12 13.00
C ARG A 78 25.71 9.45 14.49
N ASN A 79 25.13 8.56 15.29
CA ASN A 79 24.98 8.70 16.74
C ASN A 79 24.42 10.08 17.18
N ILE A 80 23.40 10.57 16.46
CA ILE A 80 22.78 11.87 16.73
C ILE A 80 22.10 11.82 18.11
N PRO A 81 22.36 12.73 19.05
CA PRO A 81 21.73 12.70 20.37
C PRO A 81 20.22 12.95 20.31
N HIS A 82 19.41 12.09 20.94
CA HIS A 82 17.95 12.27 21.00
C HIS A 82 17.55 13.63 21.60
N ASN A 83 18.18 14.00 22.72
CA ASN A 83 17.89 15.24 23.43
C ASN A 83 18.13 16.50 22.59
N LEU A 84 19.14 16.49 21.71
CA LEU A 84 19.45 17.63 20.85
C LEU A 84 18.28 17.95 19.91
N ILE A 85 17.74 16.92 19.25
CA ILE A 85 16.60 17.08 18.34
C ILE A 85 15.31 17.38 19.11
N LYS A 86 15.10 16.73 20.26
CA LYS A 86 13.91 16.99 21.08
C LYS A 86 13.88 18.44 21.58
N TRP A 87 15.03 18.97 21.99
CA TRP A 87 15.17 20.36 22.40
C TRP A 87 14.94 21.32 21.22
N SER A 88 15.51 21.05 20.04
CA SER A 88 15.32 21.92 18.87
C SER A 88 13.85 22.02 18.42
N LEU A 89 13.08 20.93 18.53
CA LEU A 89 11.65 20.91 18.20
C LEU A 89 10.75 21.55 19.28
N ASN A 90 11.28 21.84 20.47
CA ASN A 90 10.54 22.38 21.61
C ASN A 90 11.29 23.56 22.26
N ILE A 91 12.00 24.37 21.47
CA ILE A 91 12.88 25.42 21.99
C ILE A 91 12.15 26.44 22.87
N ASP A 92 10.86 26.66 22.59
CA ASP A 92 9.99 27.58 23.32
C ASP A 92 9.34 26.97 24.58
N LYS A 93 9.70 25.72 24.94
CA LYS A 93 9.17 25.02 26.12
C LYS A 93 10.31 24.62 27.04
N ASP A 94 10.06 24.66 28.35
CA ASP A 94 11.01 24.14 29.34
C ASP A 94 11.31 22.67 29.06
N PHE A 95 12.58 22.36 28.80
CA PHE A 95 13.06 21.01 28.60
C PHE A 95 13.14 20.32 29.97
N LYS A 96 12.11 19.56 30.32
CA LYS A 96 12.04 18.86 31.61
C LYS A 96 13.06 17.72 31.68
N ASP A 97 13.72 17.55 32.82
CA ASP A 97 14.66 16.43 33.02
C ASP A 97 13.99 15.06 32.94
N SER A 98 12.71 14.96 33.32
CA SER A 98 11.91 13.72 33.14
C SER A 98 11.76 13.28 31.68
N ASP A 99 11.96 14.23 30.75
CA ASP A 99 11.86 14.05 29.31
C ASP A 99 13.22 13.77 28.65
N SER A 100 14.31 13.92 29.40
CA SER A 100 15.69 13.71 28.96
C SER A 100 16.01 12.23 28.87
N LYS A 101 16.46 11.77 27.70
CA LYS A 101 16.95 10.42 27.48
C LYS A 101 18.32 10.48 26.83
N ILE A 102 19.32 9.96 27.53
CA ILE A 102 20.68 9.81 26.99
C ILE A 102 20.68 8.57 26.10
N GLU A 103 20.09 8.71 24.91
CA GLU A 103 20.06 7.68 23.88
C GLU A 103 20.29 8.29 22.49
N PRO A 104 20.76 7.50 21.51
CA PRO A 104 20.79 7.92 20.11
C PRO A 104 19.37 8.18 19.58
N LEU A 105 19.23 9.13 18.67
CA LEU A 105 17.98 9.42 17.99
C LEU A 105 17.53 8.19 17.19
N LYS A 106 16.27 7.81 17.38
CA LYS A 106 15.63 6.72 16.65
C LYS A 106 14.18 7.09 16.33
N ILE A 107 13.74 6.79 15.12
CA ILE A 107 12.34 6.81 14.73
C ILE A 107 11.67 5.58 15.34
N LYS A 108 10.69 5.79 16.24
CA LYS A 108 10.02 4.73 17.01
C LYS A 108 8.69 4.27 16.41
N ILE A 109 8.41 4.65 15.16
CA ILE A 109 7.20 4.23 14.44
C ILE A 109 7.28 2.72 14.19
N LYS A 110 6.30 1.98 14.70
CA LYS A 110 6.09 0.55 14.50
C LYS A 110 5.09 0.32 13.38
N LYS A 111 5.18 -0.86 12.77
CA LYS A 111 4.24 -1.33 11.74
C LYS A 111 2.76 -1.12 12.13
N LYS A 112 2.38 -1.40 13.37
CA LYS A 112 1.00 -1.21 13.86
C LYS A 112 0.55 0.25 13.92
N GLU A 113 1.46 1.20 14.08
CA GLU A 113 1.13 2.63 14.17
C GLU A 113 0.87 3.23 12.78
N LEU A 114 1.20 2.49 11.71
CA LEU A 114 0.87 2.84 10.34
C LEU A 114 -0.55 2.41 9.95
N ASP A 115 -1.16 1.44 10.64
CA ASP A 115 -2.44 0.84 10.23
C ASP A 115 -3.54 1.89 10.01
N ASP A 116 -3.65 2.88 10.90
CA ASP A 116 -4.66 3.94 10.82
C ASP A 116 -4.41 4.94 9.68
N TYR A 117 -3.21 4.95 9.09
CA TYR A 117 -2.81 5.89 8.04
C TYR A 117 -2.75 5.26 6.66
N ILE A 118 -2.59 3.93 6.59
CA ILE A 118 -2.53 3.20 5.33
C ILE A 118 -3.91 3.21 4.67
N SER A 119 -3.91 3.48 3.38
CA SER A 119 -5.10 3.45 2.55
C SER A 119 -4.70 3.17 1.12
N GLY A 120 -5.50 2.36 0.42
CA GLY A 120 -5.35 2.19 -1.03
C GLY A 120 -5.65 3.48 -1.81
N SER A 121 -6.32 4.47 -1.21
CA SER A 121 -6.66 5.72 -1.90
C SER A 121 -5.38 6.52 -2.21
N PRO A 122 -5.11 6.85 -3.48
CA PRO A 122 -3.85 7.47 -3.89
C PRO A 122 -3.68 8.88 -3.31
N PHE A 123 -4.79 9.58 -3.02
CA PHE A 123 -4.74 10.89 -2.36
C PHE A 123 -4.27 10.78 -0.91
N ARG A 124 -4.78 9.79 -0.16
CA ARG A 124 -4.32 9.51 1.21
C ARG A 124 -2.91 8.96 1.22
N THR A 125 -2.58 8.06 0.27
CA THR A 125 -1.21 7.56 0.07
C THR A 125 -0.23 8.71 -0.12
N ARG A 126 -0.54 9.66 -1.01
CA ARG A 126 0.28 10.86 -1.23
C ARG A 126 0.50 11.66 0.05
N ASP A 127 -0.56 11.94 0.78
CA ASP A 127 -0.48 12.77 1.98
C ASP A 127 0.35 12.07 3.08
N LEU A 128 0.27 10.74 3.16
CA LEU A 128 1.14 9.94 4.02
C LEU A 128 2.60 9.97 3.54
N PHE A 129 2.85 9.72 2.25
CA PHE A 129 4.18 9.67 1.65
C PHE A 129 4.94 10.99 1.81
N LYS A 130 4.22 12.11 1.76
CA LYS A 130 4.79 13.43 2.05
C LYS A 130 5.45 13.51 3.44
N LYS A 131 4.90 12.80 4.45
CA LYS A 131 5.49 12.74 5.81
C LYS A 131 6.83 12.00 5.83
N PHE A 132 7.07 11.12 4.86
CA PHE A 132 8.31 10.39 4.65
C PHE A 132 9.28 11.10 3.68
N GLY A 133 8.92 12.31 3.22
CA GLY A 133 9.73 13.06 2.25
C GLY A 133 9.54 12.62 0.80
N ILE A 134 8.63 11.71 0.51
CA ILE A 134 8.39 11.21 -0.85
C ILE A 134 7.32 12.08 -1.53
N ILE A 135 7.66 12.70 -2.66
CA ILE A 135 6.81 13.68 -3.35
C ILE A 135 6.16 13.04 -4.59
N LEU A 136 4.95 12.49 -4.44
CA LEU A 136 4.24 11.84 -5.56
C LEU A 136 3.68 12.84 -6.59
N ASN A 137 3.40 14.08 -6.21
CA ASN A 137 2.79 15.09 -7.11
C ASN A 137 3.70 15.58 -8.24
N GLN A 138 4.98 15.23 -8.21
CA GLN A 138 5.94 15.59 -9.25
C GLN A 138 6.18 14.43 -10.23
N ASP A 139 5.66 13.24 -9.93
CA ASP A 139 5.82 12.07 -10.77
C ASP A 139 4.67 11.97 -11.78
N SER A 140 5.01 12.06 -13.07
CA SER A 140 4.01 11.99 -14.15
C SER A 140 3.30 10.65 -14.21
N ILE A 141 3.98 9.55 -13.85
CA ILE A 141 3.40 8.21 -13.88
C ILE A 141 2.30 8.09 -12.83
N PHE A 142 2.58 8.53 -11.60
CA PHE A 142 1.61 8.60 -10.51
C PHE A 142 0.41 9.47 -10.88
N LEU A 143 0.65 10.65 -11.47
CA LEU A 143 -0.43 11.55 -11.89
C LEU A 143 -1.37 10.91 -12.92
N ASN A 144 -0.83 10.07 -13.81
CA ASN A 144 -1.62 9.32 -14.79
C ASN A 144 -2.34 8.11 -14.18
N GLN A 145 -1.76 7.47 -13.16
CA GLN A 145 -2.33 6.29 -12.51
C GLN A 145 -3.39 6.62 -11.44
N LYS A 146 -3.27 7.76 -10.74
CA LYS A 146 -4.02 8.05 -9.52
C LYS A 146 -5.54 7.95 -9.68
N ASP A 147 -6.11 8.41 -10.79
CA ASP A 147 -7.56 8.45 -10.93
C ASP A 147 -8.12 7.05 -11.15
N ARG A 148 -7.38 6.21 -11.88
CA ARG A 148 -7.72 4.80 -12.10
C ARG A 148 -7.63 4.00 -10.81
N ILE A 149 -6.55 4.15 -10.05
CA ILE A 149 -6.39 3.51 -8.73
C ILE A 149 -7.50 3.96 -7.77
N ASN A 150 -7.84 5.26 -7.78
CA ASN A 150 -8.90 5.78 -6.94
C ASN A 150 -10.26 5.15 -7.28
N ASN A 151 -10.58 4.97 -8.56
CA ASN A 151 -11.83 4.34 -8.98
C ASN A 151 -11.94 2.89 -8.49
N ILE A 152 -10.86 2.11 -8.60
CA ILE A 152 -10.77 0.74 -8.07
C ILE A 152 -11.06 0.71 -6.58
N VAL A 153 -10.38 1.58 -5.82
CA VAL A 153 -10.51 1.65 -4.35
C VAL A 153 -11.90 2.13 -3.94
N LEU A 154 -12.48 3.09 -4.65
CA LEU A 154 -13.85 3.54 -4.39
C LEU A 154 -14.86 2.41 -4.61
N LYS A 155 -14.70 1.61 -5.67
CA LYS A 155 -15.57 0.45 -5.90
C LYS A 155 -15.40 -0.61 -4.80
N ARG A 156 -14.17 -0.91 -4.37
CA ARG A 156 -13.91 -1.77 -3.20
C ARG A 156 -14.62 -1.24 -1.94
N ASN A 157 -14.49 0.05 -1.66
CA ASN A 157 -15.09 0.65 -0.47
C ASN A 157 -16.62 0.54 -0.49
N ARG A 158 -17.26 0.69 -1.65
CA ARG A 158 -18.71 0.47 -1.79
C ARG A 158 -19.10 -0.98 -1.50
N ILE A 159 -18.36 -1.95 -2.05
CA ILE A 159 -18.59 -3.37 -1.77
C ILE A 159 -18.44 -3.68 -0.27
N VAL A 160 -17.39 -3.16 0.38
CA VAL A 160 -17.11 -3.45 1.79
C VAL A 160 -18.07 -2.74 2.74
N HIS A 161 -18.38 -1.46 2.51
CA HIS A 161 -19.15 -0.64 3.45
C HIS A 161 -20.65 -0.59 3.16
N HIS A 162 -21.06 -0.82 1.91
CA HIS A 162 -22.46 -0.74 1.49
C HIS A 162 -22.99 -2.09 0.99
N ASN A 163 -22.15 -3.14 0.99
CA ASN A 163 -22.48 -4.46 0.44
C ASN A 163 -22.99 -4.38 -1.01
N ASP A 164 -22.54 -3.37 -1.75
CA ASP A 164 -22.88 -3.16 -3.16
C ASP A 164 -22.61 -4.43 -3.96
N ASP A 165 -23.46 -4.68 -4.96
CA ASP A 165 -23.24 -5.75 -5.93
C ASP A 165 -22.01 -5.46 -6.81
N ALA A 166 -21.38 -6.52 -7.29
CA ALA A 166 -20.22 -6.47 -8.19
C ALA A 166 -20.56 -6.99 -9.60
N SER A 167 -21.83 -7.19 -9.92
CA SER A 167 -22.33 -7.60 -11.23
C SER A 167 -21.98 -6.65 -12.37
N ASP A 168 -21.62 -5.41 -12.08
CA ASP A 168 -21.09 -4.42 -13.03
C ASP A 168 -19.59 -4.58 -13.32
N ILE A 169 -18.92 -5.57 -12.70
CA ILE A 169 -17.50 -5.86 -12.92
C ILE A 169 -17.36 -7.29 -13.46
N SER A 170 -16.69 -7.42 -14.61
CA SER A 170 -16.33 -8.73 -15.16
C SER A 170 -15.01 -9.25 -14.58
N ASN A 171 -14.77 -10.56 -14.71
CA ASN A 171 -13.47 -11.15 -14.38
C ASN A 171 -12.32 -10.54 -15.21
N ALA A 172 -12.59 -10.11 -16.45
CA ALA A 172 -11.60 -9.41 -17.28
C ALA A 172 -11.24 -8.03 -16.70
N ASP A 173 -12.23 -7.27 -16.24
CA ASP A 173 -11.99 -5.97 -15.58
C ASP A 173 -11.16 -6.15 -14.31
N LEU A 174 -11.36 -7.24 -13.55
CA LEU A 174 -10.55 -7.54 -12.37
C LEU A 174 -9.09 -7.82 -12.73
N ILE A 175 -8.83 -8.59 -13.78
CA ILE A 175 -7.46 -8.87 -14.25
C ILE A 175 -6.78 -7.56 -14.67
N GLU A 176 -7.47 -6.73 -15.47
CA GLU A 176 -6.94 -5.43 -15.89
C GLU A 176 -6.65 -4.52 -14.69
N ASN A 177 -7.53 -4.52 -13.68
CA ASN A 177 -7.31 -3.77 -12.45
C ASN A 177 -6.09 -4.29 -11.66
N ILE A 178 -5.83 -5.60 -11.67
CA ILE A 178 -4.64 -6.17 -11.02
C ILE A 178 -3.35 -5.73 -11.74
N GLU A 179 -3.35 -5.70 -13.07
CA GLU A 179 -2.21 -5.20 -13.85
C GLU A 179 -1.91 -3.73 -13.50
N VAL A 180 -2.95 -2.91 -13.44
CA VAL A 180 -2.86 -1.50 -13.05
C VAL A 180 -2.31 -1.32 -11.63
N LEU A 181 -2.77 -2.14 -10.68
CA LEU A 181 -2.25 -2.14 -9.32
C LEU A 181 -0.77 -2.55 -9.28
N SER A 182 -0.38 -3.53 -10.10
CA SER A 182 1.01 -4.01 -10.21
C SER A 182 1.94 -2.94 -10.77
N GLU A 183 1.50 -2.21 -11.80
CA GLU A 183 2.22 -1.06 -12.34
C GLU A 183 2.34 0.09 -11.33
N TYR A 184 1.26 0.35 -10.58
CA TYR A 184 1.24 1.38 -9.55
C TYR A 184 2.20 1.04 -8.41
N ILE A 185 2.18 -0.21 -7.90
CA ILE A 185 3.15 -0.71 -6.92
C ILE A 185 4.57 -0.54 -7.45
N THR A 186 4.82 -0.94 -8.70
CA THR A 186 6.15 -0.83 -9.32
C THR A 186 6.63 0.62 -9.41
N ASN A 187 5.74 1.55 -9.72
CA ASN A 187 6.07 2.97 -9.77
C ASN A 187 6.38 3.53 -8.36
N LEU A 188 5.51 3.26 -7.39
CA LEU A 188 5.73 3.69 -6.01
C LEU A 188 7.03 3.13 -5.43
N ASP A 189 7.36 1.88 -5.73
CA ASP A 189 8.60 1.24 -5.28
C ASP A 189 9.85 2.01 -5.71
N LYS A 190 9.89 2.43 -6.98
CA LYS A 190 10.98 3.25 -7.52
C LYS A 190 11.10 4.58 -6.79
N LEU A 191 9.98 5.25 -6.53
CA LEU A 191 9.95 6.52 -5.82
C LEU A 191 10.40 6.38 -4.36
N ILE A 192 10.05 5.27 -3.71
CA ILE A 192 10.50 4.93 -2.35
C ILE A 192 12.01 4.65 -2.35
N CYS A 193 12.50 3.86 -3.28
CA CYS A 193 13.92 3.54 -3.40
C CYS A 193 14.79 4.75 -3.70
N ASN A 194 14.28 5.77 -4.41
CA ASN A 194 15.00 7.03 -4.63
C ASN A 194 15.14 7.87 -3.35
N GLN A 195 14.30 7.64 -2.35
CA GLN A 195 14.34 8.36 -1.07
C GLN A 195 15.33 7.73 -0.06
N ILE A 196 15.64 6.44 -0.25
CA ILE A 196 16.55 5.66 0.57
C ILE A 196 17.97 5.76 0.00
#